data_AF-A0A7X4IJR9-F1
#
_entry.id   AF-A0A7X4IJR9-F1
#
_cell.length_a   1.000
_cell.length_b   1.000
_cell.length_c   1.000
_cell.angle_alpha   90.00
_cell.angle_beta   90.00
_cell.angle_gamma   90.00
#
_symmetry.space_group_name_H-M   'P 1'
#
loop_
_entity.id
_entity.type
_entity.pdbx_description
1 polymer ?
#
loop_
_entity_poly.entity_id
_entity_poly.type
_entity_poly.pdbx_seq_one_letter_code
_entity_poly.pdbx_strand_id
1 'polypeptide(L)'
;MNPLKFSILSFLGAATIRLLGKSMSLKSYGFEPLDRIYGEGRNVIVAFWHGQQLMIPLGYRGPHPEILISQHRDGELIYRIVKRFGYGAVRGSATRGGYKALRQLIRLSREGVDLVITP
;
A
#
# COMPACT_ATOMS: atom_id res chain seq x y z
N MET A 1 -0.53 7.87 20.97
CA MET A 1 0.92 7.55 21.01
C MET A 1 1.67 8.81 20.59
N ASN A 2 2.78 9.17 21.26
CA ASN A 2 3.51 10.41 20.96
C ASN A 2 3.99 10.41 19.48
N PRO A 3 3.85 11.52 18.72
CA PRO A 3 4.29 11.63 17.33
C PRO A 3 5.75 11.18 17.11
N LEU A 4 6.62 11.41 18.09
CA LEU A 4 8.02 10.96 18.04
C LEU A 4 8.11 9.42 17.97
N LYS A 5 7.29 8.71 18.75
CA LYS A 5 7.25 7.24 18.74
C LYS A 5 6.80 6.70 17.39
N PHE A 6 5.79 7.32 16.76
CA PHE A 6 5.37 6.95 15.40
C PHE A 6 6.45 7.20 14.35
N SER A 7 7.19 8.31 14.46
CA SER A 7 8.28 8.61 13.54
C SER A 7 9.39 7.56 13.62
N ILE A 8 9.83 7.23 14.84
CA ILE A 8 10.86 6.22 15.09
C ILE A 8 10.39 4.84 14.65
N LEU A 9 9.20 4.41 15.09
CA LEU A 9 8.66 3.09 14.73
C LEU A 9 8.43 2.92 13.23
N SER A 10 7.96 3.98 12.54
CA SER A 10 7.79 3.90 11.08
C SER A 10 9.12 3.85 10.35
N PHE A 11 10.14 4.55 10.84
CA PHE A 11 11.50 4.47 10.28
C PHE A 11 12.08 3.08 10.46
N LEU A 12 12.05 2.55 11.69
CA LEU A 12 12.52 1.21 11.99
C LEU A 12 11.75 0.16 11.20
N GLY A 13 10.41 0.26 11.14
CA GLY A 13 9.58 -0.63 10.34
C GLY A 13 9.98 -0.63 8.86
N ALA A 14 10.13 0.54 8.25
CA ALA A 14 10.56 0.63 6.85
C ALA A 14 11.99 0.09 6.64
N ALA A 15 12.92 0.35 7.57
CA ALA A 15 14.27 -0.18 7.52
C ALA A 15 14.28 -1.71 7.61
N THR A 16 13.50 -2.29 8.54
CA THR A 16 13.34 -3.73 8.69
C THR A 16 12.81 -4.36 7.42
N ILE A 17 11.76 -3.80 6.80
CA ILE A 17 11.21 -4.32 5.54
C ILE A 17 12.27 -4.28 4.43
N ARG A 18 13.04 -3.19 4.31
CA ARG A 18 14.13 -3.08 3.32
C ARG A 18 15.24 -4.10 3.57
N LEU A 19 15.63 -4.33 4.83
CA LEU A 19 16.64 -5.32 5.20
C LEU A 19 16.16 -6.74 4.89
N LEU A 20 14.91 -7.06 5.24
CA LEU A 20 14.29 -8.34 4.90
C LEU A 20 14.27 -8.58 3.39
N GLY A 21 13.85 -7.56 2.62
CA GLY A 21 13.87 -7.62 1.15
C GLY A 21 15.26 -7.84 0.57
N LYS A 22 16.32 -7.35 1.23
CA LYS A 22 17.72 -7.60 0.84
C LYS A 22 18.22 -8.98 1.24
N SER A 23 17.74 -9.54 2.36
CA SER A 23 18.13 -10.87 2.83
C SER A 23 17.37 -12.01 2.15
N MET A 24 16.25 -11.72 1.49
CA MET A 24 15.39 -12.71 0.85
C MET A 24 15.55 -12.69 -0.67
N SER A 25 15.45 -13.87 -1.30
CA SER A 25 15.26 -13.96 -2.74
C SER A 25 13.75 -13.92 -3.05
N LEU A 26 13.31 -12.86 -3.72
CA LEU A 26 11.92 -12.67 -4.10
C LEU A 26 11.71 -13.18 -5.54
N LYS A 27 10.77 -14.12 -5.71
CA LYS A 27 10.32 -14.59 -7.02
C LYS A 27 8.84 -14.27 -7.16
N SER A 28 8.45 -13.80 -8.33
CA SER A 28 7.06 -13.51 -8.68
C SER A 28 6.66 -14.36 -9.87
N TYR A 29 5.43 -14.86 -9.88
CA TYR A 29 4.90 -15.76 -10.91
C TYR A 29 3.54 -15.25 -11.36
N GLY A 30 3.22 -15.36 -12.65
CA GLY A 30 1.90 -14.98 -13.17
C GLY A 30 1.69 -13.46 -13.30
N PHE A 31 2.78 -12.69 -13.37
CA PHE A 31 2.73 -11.21 -13.48
C PHE A 31 2.67 -10.72 -14.93
N GLU A 32 2.78 -11.62 -15.91
CA GLU A 32 2.80 -11.29 -17.34
C GLU A 32 1.54 -10.53 -17.78
N PRO A 33 0.31 -10.86 -17.32
CA PRO A 33 -0.86 -10.06 -17.61
C PRO A 33 -0.80 -8.66 -17.00
N LEU A 34 -0.24 -8.53 -15.79
CA LEU A 34 -0.10 -7.25 -15.12
C LEU A 34 0.90 -6.35 -15.85
N ASP A 35 2.05 -6.91 -16.25
CA ASP A 35 3.08 -6.19 -17.00
C ASP A 35 2.54 -5.70 -18.34
N ARG A 36 1.64 -6.46 -19.00
CA ARG A 36 0.93 -6.02 -20.22
C ARG A 36 -0.02 -4.84 -19.93
N ILE A 37 -0.81 -4.91 -18.87
CA ILE A 37 -1.74 -3.83 -18.50
C ILE A 37 -0.95 -2.53 -18.24
N TYR A 38 0.18 -2.61 -17.53
CA TYR A 38 1.06 -1.46 -17.32
C TYR A 38 1.71 -0.98 -18.62
N GLY A 39 2.10 -1.89 -19.53
CA GLY A 39 2.60 -1.54 -20.86
C GLY A 39 1.59 -0.78 -21.72
N GLU A 40 0.29 -1.00 -21.51
CA GLU A 40 -0.81 -0.26 -22.14
C GLU A 40 -1.10 1.10 -21.45
N GLY A 41 -0.36 1.47 -20.40
CA GLY A 41 -0.60 2.68 -19.61
C GLY A 41 -1.88 2.63 -18.77
N ARG A 42 -2.37 1.43 -18.47
CA ARG A 42 -3.60 1.21 -17.69
C ARG A 42 -3.27 0.89 -16.24
N ASN A 43 -4.21 1.18 -15.35
CA ASN A 43 -4.07 0.95 -13.91
C ASN A 43 -4.97 -0.19 -13.45
N VAL A 44 -4.66 -0.72 -12.27
CA VAL A 44 -5.35 -1.87 -11.69
C VAL A 44 -5.89 -1.58 -10.30
N ILE A 45 -6.78 -2.46 -9.85
CA ILE A 45 -7.10 -2.60 -8.43
C ILE A 45 -6.35 -3.83 -7.93
N VAL A 46 -5.38 -3.61 -7.06
CA VAL A 46 -4.62 -4.68 -6.39
C VAL A 46 -5.38 -5.07 -5.11
N ALA A 47 -5.84 -6.31 -5.06
CA ALA A 47 -6.46 -6.89 -3.87
C ALA A 47 -5.57 -8.01 -3.33
N PHE A 48 -5.35 -8.02 -2.01
CA PHE A 48 -4.52 -9.04 -1.36
C PHE A 48 -4.97 -9.26 0.09
N TRP A 49 -4.60 -10.40 0.66
CA TRP A 49 -5.02 -10.77 2.02
C TRP A 49 -4.16 -10.08 3.09
N HIS A 50 -4.72 -9.85 4.28
CA HIS A 50 -3.99 -9.24 5.40
C HIS A 50 -2.63 -9.89 5.71
N GLY A 51 -2.52 -11.22 5.60
CA GLY A 51 -1.26 -11.96 5.81
C GLY A 51 -0.15 -11.63 4.80
N GLN A 52 -0.45 -10.89 3.73
CA GLN A 52 0.50 -10.55 2.65
C GLN A 52 0.90 -9.06 2.64
N GLN A 53 0.50 -8.27 3.64
CA GLN A 53 0.81 -6.83 3.69
C GLN A 53 2.31 -6.52 3.61
N LEU A 54 3.17 -7.36 4.19
CA LEU A 54 4.62 -7.21 4.13
C LEU A 54 5.16 -7.29 2.69
N MET A 55 4.49 -8.03 1.81
CA MET A 55 4.94 -8.26 0.44
C MET A 55 4.67 -7.07 -0.46
N ILE A 56 3.71 -6.21 -0.13
CA ILE A 56 3.34 -5.08 -1.00
C ILE A 56 4.50 -4.11 -1.21
N PRO A 57 5.21 -3.60 -0.17
CA PRO A 57 6.39 -2.76 -0.37
C PRO A 57 7.57 -3.41 -1.10
N LEU A 58 7.58 -4.75 -1.20
CA LEU A 58 8.67 -5.52 -1.78
C LEU A 58 8.37 -6.04 -3.19
N GLY A 59 7.09 -6.21 -3.53
CA GLY A 59 6.64 -6.88 -4.75
C GLY A 59 5.72 -6.03 -5.63
N TYR A 60 5.30 -4.84 -5.18
CA TYR A 60 4.55 -3.91 -6.03
C TYR A 60 5.43 -3.37 -7.17
N ARG A 61 4.89 -3.40 -8.39
CA ARG A 61 5.59 -3.06 -9.65
C ARG A 61 4.95 -1.91 -10.43
N GLY A 62 3.80 -1.43 -9.97
CA GLY A 62 3.09 -0.36 -10.65
C GLY A 62 3.72 1.02 -10.42
N PRO A 63 3.22 2.05 -11.10
CA PRO A 63 3.80 3.39 -11.05
C PRO A 63 3.50 4.13 -9.73
N HIS A 64 2.27 4.04 -9.22
CA HIS A 64 1.85 4.78 -8.02
C HIS A 64 0.64 4.12 -7.33
N PRO A 65 0.79 3.55 -6.12
CA PRO A 65 -0.30 2.90 -5.41
C PRO A 65 -0.96 3.83 -4.39
N GLU A 66 -2.30 3.81 -4.34
CA GLU A 66 -3.12 4.44 -3.31
C GLU A 66 -3.79 3.37 -2.45
N ILE A 67 -3.23 3.15 -1.26
CA ILE A 67 -3.62 2.04 -0.37
C ILE A 67 -4.75 2.47 0.57
N LEU A 68 -5.84 1.71 0.63
CA LEU A 68 -6.86 1.89 1.66
C LEU A 68 -6.32 1.42 3.02
N ILE A 69 -6.18 2.35 3.98
CA ILE A 69 -5.63 2.07 5.30
C ILE A 69 -6.53 2.66 6.39
N SER A 70 -6.83 1.82 7.39
CA SER A 70 -7.65 2.20 8.54
C SER A 70 -7.10 3.39 9.35
N GLN A 71 -8.00 4.18 9.91
CA GLN A 71 -7.71 5.30 10.82
C GLN A 71 -7.38 4.87 12.26
N HIS A 72 -7.33 3.55 12.54
CA HIS A 72 -6.89 3.04 13.83
C HIS A 72 -5.38 3.18 14.03
N ARG A 73 -4.91 2.96 15.27
CA ARG A 73 -3.51 3.13 15.68
C ARG A 73 -2.53 2.32 14.83
N ASP A 74 -2.86 1.06 14.54
CA ASP A 74 -1.99 0.19 13.74
C ASP A 74 -1.98 0.63 12.27
N GLY A 75 -3.13 1.07 11.76
CA GLY A 75 -3.25 1.67 10.44
C GLY A 75 -2.48 2.99 10.31
N GLU A 76 -2.31 3.77 11.37
CA GLU A 76 -1.43 4.95 11.38
C GLU A 76 0.05 4.57 11.27
N LEU A 77 0.47 3.50 11.93
CA LEU A 77 1.83 2.99 11.80
C LEU A 77 2.09 2.48 10.37
N ILE A 78 1.18 1.66 9.83
CA ILE A 78 1.28 1.14 8.47
C ILE A 78 1.32 2.29 7.46
N TYR A 79 0.42 3.27 7.58
CA TYR A 79 0.41 4.48 6.76
C TYR A 79 1.79 5.16 6.72
N ARG A 80 2.38 5.42 7.88
CA ARG A 80 3.70 6.06 7.95
C ARG A 80 4.82 5.21 7.38
N ILE A 81 4.74 3.89 7.53
CA ILE A 81 5.71 2.96 6.93
C ILE A 81 5.61 3.04 5.41
N VAL A 82 4.43 2.87 4.83
CA VAL A 82 4.27 2.86 3.36
C VAL A 82 4.58 4.22 2.72
N LYS A 83 4.36 5.34 3.42
CA LYS A 83 4.84 6.66 2.98
C LYS A 83 6.35 6.72 2.76
N ARG A 84 7.14 5.94 3.52
CA ARG A 84 8.61 5.83 3.36
C ARG A 84 9.02 4.95 2.18
N PHE A 85 8.07 4.28 1.54
CA PHE A 85 8.23 3.60 0.25
C PHE A 85 7.68 4.45 -0.92
N GLY A 86 7.25 5.69 -0.66
CA GLY A 86 6.69 6.58 -1.68
C GLY A 86 5.21 6.37 -1.97
N TYR A 87 4.54 5.46 -1.26
CA TYR A 87 3.16 5.09 -1.56
C TYR A 87 2.15 6.14 -1.08
N GLY A 88 1.02 6.20 -1.77
CA GLY A 88 -0.17 6.93 -1.38
C GLY A 88 -1.02 6.15 -0.37
N ALA A 89 -2.01 6.82 0.19
CA ALA A 89 -2.95 6.18 1.11
C ALA A 89 -4.29 6.92 1.17
N VAL A 90 -5.37 6.16 1.08
CA VAL A 90 -6.73 6.60 1.38
C VAL A 90 -7.09 6.15 2.80
N ARG A 91 -7.58 7.06 3.64
CA ARG A 91 -7.81 6.79 5.08
C ARG A 91 -9.27 6.45 5.36
N GLY A 92 -9.56 5.21 5.74
CA GLY A 92 -10.91 4.78 6.16
C GLY A 92 -11.04 3.29 6.47
N SER A 93 -12.18 2.91 7.05
CA SER A 93 -12.60 1.53 7.35
C SER A 93 -14.13 1.41 7.30
N ALA A 94 -14.65 0.19 7.39
CA ALA A 94 -16.08 -0.07 7.51
C ALA A 94 -16.72 0.67 8.71
N THR A 95 -15.99 0.81 9.81
CA THR A 95 -16.46 1.43 11.05
C THR A 95 -16.16 2.93 11.14
N ARG A 96 -15.21 3.46 10.36
CA ARG A 96 -14.78 4.87 10.45
C ARG A 96 -14.34 5.42 9.11
N GLY A 97 -15.07 6.41 8.61
CA GLY A 97 -14.69 7.16 7.40
C GLY A 97 -14.86 6.40 6.08
N GLY A 98 -15.50 5.23 6.08
CA GLY A 98 -15.67 4.36 4.91
C GLY A 98 -16.28 5.07 3.69
N TYR A 99 -17.36 5.84 3.87
CA TYR A 99 -17.99 6.59 2.76
C TYR A 99 -17.03 7.59 2.10
N LYS A 100 -16.29 8.37 2.92
CA LYS A 100 -15.31 9.35 2.41
C LYS A 100 -14.17 8.65 1.69
N ALA A 101 -13.67 7.54 2.26
CA ALA A 101 -12.63 6.73 1.65
C ALA A 101 -13.07 6.14 0.31
N LEU A 102 -14.28 5.57 0.23
CA LEU A 102 -14.82 5.03 -1.02
C LEU A 102 -14.95 6.13 -2.09
N ARG A 103 -15.49 7.30 -1.73
CA ARG A 103 -15.58 8.43 -2.66
C ARG A 103 -14.20 8.88 -3.14
N GLN A 104 -13.20 8.88 -2.27
CA GLN A 104 -11.82 9.20 -2.63
C GLN A 104 -11.21 8.15 -3.57
N LEU A 105 -11.44 6.86 -3.32
CA LEU A 105 -11.00 5.78 -4.21
C LEU A 105 -11.62 5.91 -5.61
N ILE A 106 -12.93 6.19 -5.69
CA ILE A 106 -13.62 6.41 -6.98
C ILE A 106 -13.06 7.61 -7.75
N ARG A 107 -12.65 8.66 -7.04
CA ARG A 107 -11.98 9.82 -7.67
C ARG A 107 -10.61 9.42 -8.21
N LEU A 108 -9.79 8.79 -7.35
CA LEU A 108 -8.42 8.38 -7.69
C LEU A 108 -8.40 7.33 -8.81
N SER A 109 -9.40 6.46 -8.93
CA SER A 109 -9.48 5.49 -10.03
C SER A 109 -9.50 6.12 -11.43
N ARG A 110 -9.74 7.44 -11.52
CA ARG A 110 -9.77 8.23 -12.75
C ARG A 110 -8.49 9.04 -12.97
N GLU A 111 -7.57 9.03 -12.01
CA GLU A 111 -6.37 9.88 -11.98
C GLU A 111 -5.09 9.13 -12.38
N GLY A 112 -5.20 7.92 -12.91
CA GLY A 112 -4.03 7.21 -13.42
C GLY A 112 -3.21 6.48 -12.35
N VAL A 113 -3.83 6.09 -11.22
CA VAL A 113 -3.15 5.44 -10.09
C VAL A 113 -3.71 4.04 -9.84
N ASP A 114 -2.89 3.17 -9.25
CA ASP A 114 -3.36 1.87 -8.79
C ASP A 114 -4.06 2.00 -7.45
N LEU A 115 -5.22 1.36 -7.31
CA LEU A 115 -5.89 1.26 -6.02
C LEU A 115 -5.48 -0.03 -5.33
N VAL A 116 -5.21 0.03 -4.03
CA VAL A 116 -4.73 -1.13 -3.29
C VAL A 116 -5.62 -1.36 -2.07
N ILE A 117 -6.23 -2.54 -1.98
CA ILE A 117 -7.18 -2.90 -0.93
C ILE A 117 -6.86 -4.25 -0.29
N THR A 118 -7.23 -4.38 0.97
CA THR A 118 -7.32 -5.66 1.68
C THR A 118 -8.81 -5.93 1.95
N PRO A 119 -9.37 -7.06 1.47
CA PRO A 119 -10.73 -7.48 1.81
C PRO A 119 -10.91 -7.75 3.30
#